data_AF-A0A852LQT9-F1
#
_entry.id   AF-A0A852LQT9-F1
#
_cell.length_a   1.000
_cell.length_b   1.000
_cell.length_c   1.000
_cell.angle_alpha   90.00
_cell.angle_beta   90.00
_cell.angle_gamma   90.00
#
_symmetry.space_group_name_H-M   'P 1'
#
loop_
_entity.id
_entity.type
_entity.pdbx_description
1 polymer ?
#
loop_
_entity_poly.entity_id
_entity_poly.type
_entity_poly.pdbx_seq_one_letter_code
_entity_poly.pdbx_strand_id
1 'polypeptide(L)'
;VLLREVQALTLRRGAYTTARRTPAVPQLQCTGGTAGCSRVPEVVQCYNKGWDGYDVQWQCKADLENAYRFGQIEVSCEGYDYPDDPYILRGSCSLLFRLELTAEGERKVKNSGSFDYGFYQSRKDYSDSSTGAIVVIVLLVLAFGVYKLFLGNQQPQQSFGDSGGFAWPFWQRQQAPPPPGFKSSFT
;
A
#
# COMPACT_ATOMS: atom_id res chain seq x y z
N VAL A 1 -43.79 14.08 8.66
CA VAL A 1 -44.23 12.93 9.50
C VAL A 1 -43.68 13.16 10.89
N LEU A 2 -44.44 13.02 11.97
CA LEU A 2 -43.89 13.22 13.33
C LEU A 2 -42.92 12.06 13.65
N LEU A 3 -41.66 12.37 14.01
CA LEU A 3 -40.62 11.36 14.23
C LEU A 3 -41.04 10.32 15.28
N ARG A 4 -41.64 10.78 16.38
CA ARG A 4 -42.08 9.92 17.49
C ARG A 4 -43.16 8.92 17.11
N GLU A 5 -43.94 9.18 16.05
CA GLU A 5 -45.01 8.29 15.57
C GLU A 5 -44.54 7.28 14.52
N VAL A 6 -43.30 7.38 14.05
CA VAL A 6 -42.74 6.41 13.12
C VAL A 6 -42.59 5.08 13.84
N GLN A 7 -43.27 4.05 13.35
CA GLN A 7 -43.27 2.71 13.98
C GLN A 7 -42.02 1.90 13.62
N ALA A 8 -41.64 1.94 12.34
CA ALA A 8 -40.52 1.18 11.84
C ALA A 8 -39.89 1.86 10.61
N LEU A 9 -38.61 1.55 10.40
CA LEU A 9 -37.81 1.93 9.24
C LEU A 9 -37.26 0.66 8.59
N THR A 10 -37.28 0.62 7.26
CA THR A 10 -36.57 -0.41 6.49
C THR A 10 -35.54 0.28 5.64
N LEU A 11 -34.28 0.06 5.97
CA LEU A 11 -33.12 0.72 5.36
C LEU A 11 -32.35 -0.30 4.53
N ARG A 12 -31.94 0.10 3.33
CA ARG A 12 -31.35 -0.80 2.34
C ARG A 12 -29.94 -0.36 1.97
N ARG A 13 -29.05 -1.33 1.81
CA ARG A 13 -27.70 -1.10 1.29
C ARG A 13 -27.79 -0.57 -0.15
N GLY A 14 -26.95 0.42 -0.47
CA GLY A 14 -26.91 1.06 -1.79
C GLY A 14 -28.09 2.01 -2.07
N ALA A 15 -29.12 2.03 -1.23
CA ALA A 15 -30.18 3.02 -1.32
C ALA A 15 -29.75 4.33 -0.63
N TYR A 16 -30.28 5.44 -1.15
CA TYR A 16 -30.06 6.78 -0.61
C TYR A 16 -31.33 7.31 0.07
N THR A 17 -31.14 8.23 1.01
CA THR A 17 -32.22 8.97 1.64
C THR A 17 -32.85 9.94 0.65
N THR A 18 -34.14 10.23 0.82
CA THR A 18 -34.70 11.43 0.22
C THR A 18 -34.12 12.64 0.93
N ALA A 19 -33.91 13.73 0.22
CA ALA A 19 -33.40 14.94 0.83
C ALA A 19 -34.06 16.18 0.25
N ARG A 20 -34.21 17.23 1.08
CA ARG A 20 -34.77 18.52 0.65
C ARG A 20 -33.76 19.65 0.84
N ARG A 21 -33.15 19.74 2.01
CA ARG A 21 -32.26 20.85 2.41
C ARG A 21 -30.81 20.42 2.48
N THR A 22 -30.56 19.15 2.81
CA THR A 22 -29.23 18.53 2.83
C THR A 22 -29.01 17.64 1.61
N PRO A 23 -27.77 17.25 1.29
CA PRO A 23 -27.51 16.22 0.29
C PRO A 23 -28.05 14.86 0.74
N ALA A 24 -28.54 14.07 -0.22
CA ALA A 24 -28.92 12.68 0.03
C ALA A 24 -27.70 11.86 0.50
N VAL A 25 -27.90 11.04 1.53
CA VAL A 25 -26.87 10.17 2.12
C VAL A 25 -27.27 8.70 1.96
N PRO A 26 -26.32 7.75 2.03
CA PRO A 26 -26.67 6.34 2.06
C PRO A 26 -27.58 6.02 3.25
N GLN A 27 -28.59 5.17 3.06
CA GLN A 27 -29.48 4.75 4.14
C GLN A 27 -28.76 3.94 5.22
N LEU A 28 -27.73 3.19 4.84
CA LEU A 28 -26.87 2.42 5.74
C LEU A 28 -25.44 2.96 5.68
N GLN A 29 -24.96 3.50 6.79
CA GLN A 29 -23.65 4.14 6.91
C GLN A 29 -22.80 3.41 7.95
N CYS A 30 -21.88 2.55 7.48
CA CYS A 30 -20.95 1.87 8.36
C CYS A 30 -19.77 2.78 8.71
N THR A 31 -19.53 3.02 10.00
CA THR A 31 -18.46 3.90 10.52
C THR A 31 -17.24 3.12 11.04
N GLY A 32 -17.16 1.83 10.75
CA GLY A 32 -16.06 0.93 11.14
C GLY A 32 -16.49 -0.08 12.19
N GLY A 33 -15.59 -0.37 13.13
CA GLY A 33 -15.72 -1.43 14.14
C GLY A 33 -14.67 -2.52 13.97
N THR A 34 -14.58 -3.44 14.93
CA THR A 34 -13.58 -4.52 14.91
C THR A 34 -13.74 -5.48 13.73
N ALA A 35 -14.93 -5.57 13.13
CA ALA A 35 -15.18 -6.34 11.92
C ALA A 35 -14.96 -5.55 10.62
N GLY A 36 -14.75 -4.23 10.70
CA GLY A 36 -14.75 -3.34 9.55
C GLY A 36 -16.12 -3.26 8.84
N CYS A 37 -16.14 -2.76 7.60
CA CYS A 37 -17.38 -2.50 6.84
C CYS A 37 -17.60 -3.42 5.63
N SER A 38 -16.84 -4.51 5.50
CA SER A 38 -16.94 -5.43 4.36
C SER A 38 -18.21 -6.30 4.39
N ARG A 39 -18.73 -6.60 5.59
CA ARG A 39 -19.88 -7.49 5.82
C ARG A 39 -21.13 -6.74 6.30
N VAL A 40 -21.36 -5.54 5.78
CA VAL A 40 -22.62 -4.80 6.02
C VAL A 40 -23.83 -5.63 5.50
N PRO A 41 -24.98 -5.63 6.19
CA PRO A 41 -26.16 -6.36 5.73
C PRO A 41 -26.86 -5.63 4.58
N GLU A 42 -27.62 -6.37 3.76
CA GLU A 42 -28.41 -5.78 2.65
C GLU A 42 -29.61 -4.97 3.15
N VAL A 43 -30.22 -5.38 4.25
CA VAL A 43 -31.41 -4.76 4.83
C VAL A 43 -31.27 -4.69 6.34
N VAL A 44 -31.61 -3.52 6.91
CA VAL A 44 -31.76 -3.33 8.36
C VAL A 44 -33.17 -2.83 8.64
N GLN A 45 -33.83 -3.45 9.61
CA GLN A 45 -35.13 -3.02 10.11
C GLN A 45 -34.97 -2.41 11.49
N CYS A 46 -35.31 -1.13 11.63
CA CYS A 46 -35.32 -0.44 12.90
C CYS A 46 -36.76 -0.27 13.38
N TYR A 47 -36.98 -0.56 14.65
CA TYR A 47 -38.29 -0.51 15.30
C TYR A 47 -38.25 0.52 16.41
N ASN A 48 -39.26 1.37 16.45
CA ASN A 48 -39.44 2.31 17.56
C ASN A 48 -39.85 1.52 18.81
N LYS A 49 -39.07 1.65 19.89
CA LYS A 49 -39.30 1.00 21.19
C LYS A 49 -39.84 1.93 22.25
N GLY A 50 -40.03 3.21 21.93
CA GLY A 50 -40.54 4.20 22.84
C GLY A 50 -39.82 5.54 22.71
N TRP A 51 -40.13 6.43 23.64
CA TRP A 51 -39.59 7.77 23.74
C TRP A 51 -39.10 7.97 25.18
N ASP A 52 -37.88 8.47 25.35
CA ASP A 52 -37.25 8.62 26.68
C ASP A 52 -37.46 10.01 27.30
N GLY A 53 -38.12 10.92 26.59
CA GLY A 53 -38.28 12.33 26.97
C GLY A 53 -37.54 13.28 26.02
N TYR A 54 -36.53 12.79 25.31
CA TYR A 54 -35.68 13.55 24.41
C TYR A 54 -35.67 13.01 22.98
N ASP A 55 -35.55 11.70 22.79
CA ASP A 55 -35.48 11.06 21.46
C ASP A 55 -36.15 9.67 21.42
N VAL A 56 -36.41 9.18 20.21
CA VAL A 56 -36.95 7.86 19.95
C VAL A 56 -35.89 6.79 20.24
N GLN A 57 -36.29 5.78 21.01
CA GLN A 57 -35.45 4.63 21.32
C GLN A 57 -35.58 3.59 20.20
N TRP A 58 -34.59 3.53 19.32
CA TRP A 58 -34.59 2.60 18.19
C TRP A 58 -33.96 1.25 18.53
N GLN A 59 -34.61 0.16 18.12
CA GLN A 59 -34.00 -1.17 18.05
C GLN A 59 -33.85 -1.59 16.59
N CYS A 60 -32.62 -1.68 16.12
CA CYS A 60 -32.30 -2.14 14.77
C CYS A 60 -31.90 -3.61 14.74
N LYS A 61 -32.43 -4.35 13.75
CA LYS A 61 -32.18 -5.77 13.52
C LYS A 61 -31.86 -6.01 12.05
N ALA A 62 -30.96 -6.95 11.80
CA ALA A 62 -30.58 -7.39 10.47
C ALA A 62 -30.19 -8.87 10.50
N ASP A 63 -30.14 -9.48 9.33
CA ASP A 63 -29.55 -10.81 9.16
C ASP A 63 -28.03 -10.68 9.10
N LEU A 64 -27.36 -11.16 10.14
CA LEU A 64 -25.91 -11.13 10.31
C LEU A 64 -25.44 -12.53 10.68
N GLU A 65 -24.32 -12.97 10.12
CA GLU A 65 -23.67 -14.20 10.57
C GLU A 65 -23.31 -14.08 12.06
N ASN A 66 -23.32 -15.20 12.80
CA ASN A 66 -23.01 -15.23 14.24
C ASN A 66 -21.64 -14.64 14.61
N ALA A 67 -20.73 -14.48 13.63
CA ALA A 67 -19.44 -13.83 13.80
C ALA A 67 -19.53 -12.31 13.99
N TYR A 68 -20.67 -11.68 13.70
CA TYR A 68 -20.84 -10.24 13.67
C TYR A 68 -22.02 -9.77 14.52
N ARG A 69 -21.93 -8.54 15.01
CA ARG A 69 -23.03 -7.85 15.68
C ARG A 69 -22.94 -6.35 15.44
N PHE A 70 -24.07 -5.65 15.59
CA PHE A 70 -24.03 -4.20 15.68
C PHE A 70 -23.32 -3.76 16.96
N GLY A 71 -22.42 -2.78 16.83
CA GLY A 71 -21.85 -2.03 17.92
C GLY A 71 -22.73 -0.82 18.24
N GLN A 72 -22.12 0.36 18.29
CA GLN A 72 -22.88 1.62 18.37
C GLN A 72 -23.76 1.79 17.12
N ILE A 73 -24.99 2.23 17.34
CA ILE A 73 -25.96 2.56 16.30
C ILE A 73 -26.58 3.93 16.57
N GLU A 74 -26.97 4.62 15.50
CA GLU A 74 -27.65 5.91 15.55
C GLU A 74 -28.56 6.05 14.34
N VAL A 75 -29.85 6.32 14.57
CA VAL A 75 -30.81 6.62 13.50
C VAL A 75 -30.93 8.12 13.40
N SER A 76 -30.74 8.67 12.21
CA SER A 76 -30.82 10.10 11.95
C SER A 76 -31.74 10.38 10.76
N CYS A 77 -32.70 11.29 10.93
CA CYS A 77 -33.65 11.70 9.91
C CYS A 77 -33.55 13.21 9.67
N GLU A 78 -33.77 13.65 8.44
CA GLU A 78 -33.83 15.10 8.13
C GLU A 78 -35.12 15.71 8.70
N GLY A 79 -34.98 16.69 9.60
CA GLY A 79 -36.08 17.54 10.04
C GLY A 79 -36.69 18.34 8.88
N TYR A 80 -38.02 18.51 8.90
CA TYR A 80 -38.80 18.94 7.75
C TYR A 80 -38.53 20.40 7.36
N ASP A 81 -38.59 21.32 8.34
CA ASP A 81 -38.35 22.75 8.13
C ASP A 81 -36.97 23.20 8.67
N TYR A 82 -36.53 22.66 9.82
CA TYR A 82 -35.25 22.96 10.49
C TYR A 82 -34.56 21.69 11.03
N PRO A 83 -33.27 21.70 11.41
CA PRO A 83 -32.54 20.47 11.79
C PRO A 83 -33.18 19.65 12.93
N ASP A 84 -33.65 20.32 13.98
CA ASP A 84 -34.24 19.68 15.18
C ASP A 84 -35.79 19.70 15.16
N ASP A 85 -36.38 19.69 13.96
CA ASP A 85 -37.83 19.68 13.80
C ASP A 85 -38.42 18.33 14.24
N PRO A 86 -39.42 18.31 15.14
CA PRO A 86 -40.08 17.06 15.53
C PRO A 86 -40.75 16.36 14.34
N TYR A 87 -41.10 17.10 13.29
CA TYR A 87 -41.50 16.54 12.01
C TYR A 87 -40.28 16.30 11.11
N ILE A 88 -40.26 15.12 10.50
CA ILE A 88 -39.22 14.71 9.56
C ILE A 88 -39.76 14.60 8.13
N LEU A 89 -38.83 14.72 7.18
CA LEU A 89 -39.06 14.41 5.78
C LEU A 89 -39.24 12.90 5.58
N ARG A 90 -40.25 12.50 4.80
CA ARG A 90 -40.53 11.08 4.55
C ARG A 90 -39.41 10.47 3.71
N GLY A 91 -38.78 9.41 4.24
CA GLY A 91 -37.71 8.69 3.54
C GLY A 91 -36.32 9.28 3.74
N SER A 92 -36.17 10.26 4.64
CA SER A 92 -34.90 10.92 4.92
C SER A 92 -34.05 10.22 5.98
N CYS A 93 -34.59 9.18 6.64
CA CYS A 93 -33.90 8.49 7.72
C CYS A 93 -32.76 7.60 7.21
N SER A 94 -31.64 7.62 7.92
CA SER A 94 -30.49 6.74 7.73
C SER A 94 -30.05 6.13 9.06
N LEU A 95 -29.27 5.06 8.99
CA LEU A 95 -28.66 4.39 10.12
C LEU A 95 -27.15 4.49 10.01
N LEU A 96 -26.54 5.15 10.98
CA LEU A 96 -25.11 5.08 11.24
C LEU A 96 -24.86 3.92 12.20
N PHE A 97 -23.90 3.06 11.89
CA PHE A 97 -23.59 1.92 12.75
C PHE A 97 -22.14 1.49 12.65
N ARG A 98 -21.68 0.81 13.70
CA ARG A 98 -20.43 0.04 13.71
C ARG A 98 -20.72 -1.44 13.64
N LEU A 99 -19.84 -2.18 12.98
CA LEU A 99 -19.91 -3.64 12.92
C LEU A 99 -18.77 -4.24 13.75
N GLU A 100 -19.14 -5.00 14.77
CA GLU A 100 -18.20 -5.58 15.72
C GLU A 100 -18.15 -7.10 15.56
N LEU A 101 -16.99 -7.70 15.79
CA LEU A 101 -16.86 -9.14 15.90
C LEU A 101 -17.52 -9.60 17.20
N THR A 102 -18.15 -10.78 17.14
CA THR A 102 -18.54 -11.52 18.34
C THR A 102 -17.35 -12.33 18.84
N ALA A 103 -17.47 -12.92 20.04
CA ALA A 103 -16.46 -13.84 20.55
C ALA A 103 -16.16 -15.01 19.58
N GLU A 104 -17.16 -15.46 18.82
CA GLU A 104 -16.98 -16.46 17.77
C GLU A 104 -16.20 -15.91 16.57
N GLY A 105 -16.54 -14.70 16.13
CA GLY A 105 -15.83 -14.00 15.05
C GLY A 105 -14.35 -13.78 15.38
N GLU A 106 -14.05 -13.32 16.59
CA GLU A 106 -12.68 -13.13 17.06
C GLU A 106 -11.88 -14.44 17.09
N ARG A 107 -12.49 -15.54 17.57
CA ARG A 107 -11.85 -16.87 17.56
C ARG A 107 -11.54 -17.33 16.14
N LYS A 108 -12.45 -17.12 15.19
CA LYS A 108 -12.22 -17.46 13.77
C LYS A 108 -11.05 -16.67 13.19
N VAL A 109 -11.00 -15.36 13.42
CA VAL A 109 -9.91 -14.49 12.94
C VAL A 109 -8.57 -14.90 13.54
N LYS A 110 -8.52 -15.18 14.86
CA LYS A 110 -7.31 -15.66 15.54
C LYS A 110 -6.83 -17.02 15.00
N ASN A 111 -7.76 -17.96 14.77
CA ASN A 111 -7.41 -19.27 14.21
C ASN A 111 -6.93 -19.17 12.77
N SER A 112 -7.50 -18.29 11.94
CA SER A 112 -6.97 -18.01 10.61
C SER A 112 -5.61 -17.31 10.63
N GLY A 113 -5.35 -16.46 11.64
CA GLY A 113 -4.06 -15.80 11.84
C GLY A 113 -2.98 -16.72 12.41
N SER A 114 -3.36 -17.81 13.09
CA SER A 114 -2.42 -18.80 13.62
C SER A 114 -1.83 -19.72 12.55
N PHE A 115 -2.36 -19.73 11.32
CA PHE A 115 -1.78 -20.46 10.20
C PHE A 115 -0.77 -19.61 9.39
N ASP A 116 -0.63 -18.32 9.70
CA ASP A 116 0.38 -17.44 9.08
C ASP A 116 1.66 -17.31 9.92
N TYR A 117 1.95 -18.31 10.74
CA TYR A 117 3.28 -18.50 11.34
C TYR A 117 4.03 -19.56 10.54
N GLY A 118 4.34 -19.30 9.26
CA GLY A 118 5.05 -20.30 8.47
C GLY A 118 5.48 -20.00 7.04
N PHE A 119 5.03 -18.93 6.38
CA PHE A 119 5.43 -18.70 4.97
C PHE A 119 5.90 -17.28 4.61
N TYR A 120 6.22 -16.43 5.59
CA TYR A 120 7.30 -15.45 5.41
C TYR A 120 8.64 -16.10 5.74
N GLN A 121 8.95 -17.21 5.04
CA GLN A 121 10.32 -17.38 4.60
C GLN A 121 10.53 -16.21 3.65
N SER A 122 11.03 -15.11 4.21
CA SER A 122 11.66 -14.06 3.44
C SER A 122 12.64 -14.77 2.53
N ARG A 123 12.22 -15.04 1.28
CA ARG A 123 13.16 -15.02 0.19
C ARG A 123 13.82 -13.67 0.38
N LYS A 124 15.04 -13.72 0.91
CA LYS A 124 16.09 -12.85 0.44
C LYS A 124 16.07 -13.01 -1.08
N ASP A 125 15.19 -12.27 -1.73
CA ASP A 125 15.50 -11.76 -3.04
C ASP A 125 16.64 -10.80 -2.74
N TYR A 126 17.84 -11.39 -2.68
CA TYR A 126 19.09 -10.71 -2.87
C TYR A 126 18.93 -10.12 -4.27
N SER A 127 18.32 -8.93 -4.33
CA SER A 127 18.31 -8.10 -5.52
C SER A 127 19.76 -7.96 -5.86
N ASP A 128 20.14 -8.65 -6.94
CA ASP A 128 21.50 -8.85 -7.38
C ASP A 128 22.21 -7.50 -7.44
N SER A 129 22.94 -7.17 -6.38
CA SER A 129 23.74 -5.95 -6.26
C SER A 129 25.03 -6.09 -7.09
N SER A 130 24.99 -6.87 -8.16
CA SER A 130 26.04 -6.97 -9.16
C SER A 130 26.11 -5.69 -10.01
N THR A 131 24.97 -5.03 -10.27
CA THR A 131 24.97 -3.81 -11.09
C THR A 131 25.48 -2.57 -10.33
N GLY A 132 25.20 -2.47 -9.02
CA GLY A 132 25.65 -1.35 -8.19
C GLY A 132 27.16 -1.37 -7.91
N ALA A 133 27.73 -2.55 -7.64
CA ALA A 133 29.16 -2.68 -7.38
C ALA A 133 30.01 -2.39 -8.63
N ILE A 134 29.56 -2.85 -9.81
CA ILE A 134 30.25 -2.60 -11.08
C ILE A 134 30.28 -1.10 -11.40
N VAL A 135 29.16 -0.38 -11.22
CA VAL A 135 29.11 1.07 -11.46
C VAL A 135 30.06 1.82 -10.53
N VAL A 136 30.11 1.47 -9.24
CA VAL A 136 31.04 2.10 -8.29
C VAL A 136 32.49 1.82 -8.66
N ILE A 137 32.84 0.59 -9.05
CA ILE A 137 34.19 0.23 -9.48
C ILE A 137 34.59 1.00 -10.75
N VAL A 138 33.70 1.09 -11.74
CA VAL A 138 33.96 1.84 -12.98
C VAL A 138 34.18 3.34 -12.69
N LEU A 139 33.37 3.93 -11.81
CA LEU A 139 33.54 5.33 -11.42
C LEU A 139 34.87 5.58 -10.70
N LEU A 140 35.32 4.66 -9.84
CA LEU A 140 36.61 4.75 -9.16
C LEU A 140 37.79 4.62 -10.14
N VAL A 141 37.70 3.73 -11.13
CA VAL A 141 38.73 3.59 -12.19
C VAL A 141 38.79 4.84 -13.08
N LEU A 142 37.63 5.40 -13.46
CA LEU A 142 37.58 6.64 -14.24
C LEU A 142 38.15 7.82 -13.44
N ALA A 143 37.77 7.96 -12.17
CA ALA A 143 38.32 9.00 -11.29
C ALA A 143 39.84 8.86 -11.11
N PHE A 144 40.34 7.63 -10.97
CA PHE A 144 41.78 7.37 -10.87
C PHE A 144 42.51 7.65 -12.19
N GLY A 145 41.92 7.29 -13.33
CA GLY A 145 42.44 7.59 -14.66
C GLY A 145 42.55 9.10 -14.90
N VAL A 146 41.50 9.84 -14.55
CA VAL A 146 41.47 11.32 -14.61
C VAL A 146 42.51 11.91 -13.65
N TYR A 147 42.59 11.43 -12.41
CA TYR A 147 43.62 11.86 -11.44
C TYR A 147 45.04 11.64 -11.96
N LYS A 148 45.32 10.48 -12.57
CA LYS A 148 46.61 10.18 -13.22
C LYS A 148 46.85 11.03 -14.47
N LEU A 149 45.82 11.36 -15.24
CA LEU A 149 45.93 12.23 -16.41
C LEU A 149 46.25 13.68 -16.00
N PHE A 150 45.65 14.16 -14.91
CA PHE A 150 45.95 15.48 -14.33
C PHE A 150 47.32 15.55 -13.65
N LEU A 151 47.81 14.45 -13.07
CA LEU A 151 49.17 14.36 -12.51
C LEU A 151 50.25 14.06 -13.57
N GLY A 152 49.89 13.42 -14.67
CA GLY A 152 50.79 13.10 -15.79
C GLY A 152 51.07 14.28 -16.72
N ASN A 153 50.35 15.39 -16.56
CA ASN A 153 50.53 16.59 -17.37
C ASN A 153 51.50 17.62 -16.73
N GLN A 154 52.34 17.20 -15.77
CA GLN A 154 53.47 18.00 -15.30
C GLN A 154 54.82 17.34 -15.64
N GLN A 155 55.46 17.91 -16.67
CA GLN A 155 56.88 17.86 -17.10
C GLN A 155 57.39 16.64 -17.90
N PRO A 156 58.47 16.81 -18.72
CA PRO A 156 58.63 17.76 -19.81
C PRO A 156 59.14 17.08 -21.12
N GLN A 157 59.05 17.84 -22.21
CA GLN A 157 59.51 17.56 -23.57
C GLN A 157 60.96 17.01 -23.67
N GLN A 158 61.15 15.86 -24.35
CA GLN A 158 62.39 15.53 -25.05
C GLN A 158 62.07 14.88 -26.40
N SER A 159 62.65 15.48 -27.45
CA SER A 159 62.35 15.30 -28.87
C SER A 159 63.61 14.76 -29.56
N PHE A 160 63.50 13.67 -30.33
CA PHE A 160 64.42 13.18 -31.36
C PHE A 160 63.58 12.26 -32.28
N GLY A 161 63.15 12.68 -33.49
CA GLY A 161 63.83 12.54 -34.80
C GLY A 161 63.76 11.09 -35.32
N ASP A 162 63.39 10.69 -36.54
CA ASP A 162 63.05 11.31 -37.84
C ASP A 162 62.47 10.20 -38.76
N SER A 163 61.87 10.61 -39.89
CA SER A 163 61.70 9.90 -41.17
C SER A 163 60.56 8.88 -41.37
N GLY A 164 59.80 9.08 -42.46
CA GLY A 164 58.62 8.31 -42.84
C GLY A 164 58.84 7.24 -43.91
N GLY A 165 57.72 6.64 -44.37
CA GLY A 165 57.65 5.85 -45.61
C GLY A 165 57.18 4.40 -45.45
N PHE A 166 55.90 4.20 -45.74
CA PHE A 166 55.12 2.99 -46.08
C PHE A 166 55.83 1.65 -46.44
N ALA A 167 55.31 0.51 -45.91
CA ALA A 167 54.96 -0.73 -46.63
C ALA A 167 54.27 -1.78 -45.72
N TRP A 168 53.33 -2.56 -46.28
CA TRP A 168 52.50 -3.62 -45.66
C TRP A 168 53.24 -4.99 -45.45
N PRO A 169 52.58 -6.17 -45.24
CA PRO A 169 52.29 -6.82 -43.94
C PRO A 169 52.81 -8.29 -43.84
N PHE A 170 52.98 -8.89 -42.65
CA PHE A 170 52.86 -10.37 -42.53
C PHE A 170 52.71 -10.90 -41.10
N TRP A 171 52.01 -12.02 -41.00
CA TRP A 171 51.68 -12.83 -39.84
C TRP A 171 52.80 -13.83 -39.46
N GLN A 172 52.77 -14.35 -38.21
CA GLN A 172 53.13 -15.70 -37.70
C GLN A 172 53.81 -15.60 -36.32
N ARG A 173 53.25 -16.06 -35.19
CA ARG A 173 53.00 -17.42 -34.64
C ARG A 173 54.27 -18.18 -34.21
N GLN A 174 54.20 -18.78 -33.00
CA GLN A 174 55.02 -19.86 -32.37
C GLN A 174 56.16 -19.41 -31.44
N GLN A 175 56.09 -19.68 -30.12
CA GLN A 175 56.41 -20.91 -29.34
C GLN A 175 57.89 -20.96 -28.87
N ALA A 176 58.08 -21.24 -27.58
CA ALA A 176 59.33 -21.28 -26.78
C ALA A 176 60.18 -22.56 -27.00
N PRO A 177 61.13 -22.94 -26.11
CA PRO A 177 62.44 -22.41 -25.63
C PRO A 177 63.62 -23.39 -26.04
N PRO A 178 64.91 -23.39 -25.58
CA PRO A 178 65.40 -23.63 -24.19
C PRO A 178 66.79 -22.91 -23.89
N PRO A 179 67.74 -23.37 -23.02
CA PRO A 179 68.13 -22.63 -21.81
C PRO A 179 69.67 -22.33 -21.73
N PRO A 180 70.36 -22.24 -20.56
CA PRO A 180 71.29 -21.17 -20.21
C PRO A 180 72.79 -21.52 -20.38
N GLY A 181 73.68 -20.51 -20.40
CA GLY A 181 75.12 -20.80 -20.48
C GLY A 181 76.04 -19.61 -20.27
N PHE A 182 76.62 -19.57 -19.06
CA PHE A 182 77.98 -19.16 -18.67
C PHE A 182 78.76 -18.05 -19.42
N LYS A 183 79.15 -17.07 -18.58
CA LYS A 183 80.35 -16.20 -18.56
C LYS A 183 81.52 -16.60 -19.49
N SER A 184 82.22 -15.62 -20.05
CA SER A 184 83.51 -15.12 -19.51
C SER A 184 84.13 -14.03 -20.40
N SER A 185 84.67 -13.04 -19.70
CA SER A 185 85.49 -11.91 -20.09
C SER A 185 86.88 -12.26 -20.69
N PHE A 186 87.52 -11.21 -21.23
CA PHE A 186 88.93 -11.04 -21.66
C PHE A 186 89.24 -11.55 -23.08
N THR A 187 89.91 -10.79 -23.95
CA THR A 187 91.12 -9.96 -23.74
C THR A 187 91.09 -8.68 -24.56
#